data_AF-A0A327VVH9-F1
#
_entry.id   AF-A0A327VVH9-F1
#
_cell.length_a   1.000
_cell.length_b   1.000
_cell.length_c   1.000
_cell.angle_alpha   90.00
_cell.angle_beta   90.00
_cell.angle_gamma   90.00
#
_symmetry.space_group_name_H-M   'P 1'
#
loop_
_entity.id
_entity.type
_entity.pdbx_description
1 polymer ?
#
loop_
_entity_poly.entity_id
_entity_poly.type
_entity_poly.pdbx_seq_one_letter_code
_entity_poly.pdbx_strand_id
1 'polypeptide(L)'
;MTSLKMQQLKSFFTFDSPVNYYNIYKQFSQTHNQQRRLYANWPPEATRHQLINEYWNNTIWHYLLLIGISVVSVFPFSGDPTAFLFSTVLLSIVLYLFLHYTVYRRVFSREFMPKLETAIATYEDRERSQLEKCKQDQLSNRALVLLYYVFDKTSKANYLAPSDKCADLLHKLYGVSPKGIKNELDLIYKKDKRAKLESRHIVEVSKSFEEAYKVLETMQFEDGIKCLKSLEQQFPRP
;
A
#
# COMPACT_ATOMS: atom_id res chain seq x y z
N MET A 1 -12.39 -25.66 -19.97
CA MET A 1 -13.07 -24.34 -20.18
C MET A 1 -14.56 -24.34 -19.85
N THR A 2 -15.29 -25.46 -19.94
CA THR A 2 -16.72 -25.59 -19.63
C THR A 2 -17.05 -25.55 -18.13
N SER A 3 -16.18 -26.08 -17.26
CA SER A 3 -16.39 -26.07 -15.79
C SER A 3 -16.33 -24.67 -15.16
N LEU A 4 -15.46 -23.78 -15.66
CA LEU A 4 -15.29 -22.40 -15.19
C LEU A 4 -16.54 -21.55 -15.44
N LYS A 5 -17.19 -21.72 -16.61
CA LYS A 5 -18.45 -21.03 -16.94
C LYS A 5 -19.61 -21.52 -16.07
N MET A 6 -19.66 -22.80 -15.75
CA MET A 6 -20.71 -23.39 -14.90
C MET A 6 -20.59 -22.93 -13.44
N GLN A 7 -19.37 -22.79 -12.92
CA GLN A 7 -19.14 -22.24 -11.57
C GLN A 7 -19.49 -20.76 -11.48
N GLN A 8 -19.21 -19.96 -12.53
CA GLN A 8 -19.59 -18.54 -12.60
C GLN A 8 -21.10 -18.36 -12.71
N LEU A 9 -21.80 -19.18 -13.49
CA LEU A 9 -23.26 -19.18 -13.57
C LEU A 9 -23.87 -19.57 -12.23
N LYS A 10 -23.37 -20.64 -11.60
CA LYS A 10 -23.84 -21.07 -10.28
C LYS A 10 -23.66 -19.96 -9.24
N SER A 11 -22.47 -19.35 -9.16
CA SER A 11 -22.19 -18.28 -8.19
C SER A 11 -22.94 -16.98 -8.44
N PHE A 12 -23.38 -16.75 -9.69
CA PHE A 12 -24.30 -15.67 -10.02
C PHE A 12 -25.71 -15.96 -9.49
N PHE A 13 -26.26 -17.15 -9.77
CA PHE A 13 -27.59 -17.56 -9.32
C PHE A 13 -27.70 -17.73 -7.79
N THR A 14 -26.65 -18.19 -7.13
CA THR A 14 -26.60 -18.32 -5.66
C THR A 14 -26.18 -17.02 -4.96
N PHE A 15 -25.80 -15.99 -5.72
CA PHE A 15 -25.28 -14.73 -5.20
C PHE A 15 -24.03 -14.90 -4.31
N ASP A 16 -23.27 -15.98 -4.49
CA ASP A 16 -22.04 -16.28 -3.73
C ASP A 16 -20.82 -15.50 -4.25
N SER A 17 -20.83 -15.10 -5.52
CA SER A 17 -19.72 -14.40 -6.16
C SER A 17 -19.36 -13.06 -5.51
N PRO A 18 -20.32 -12.14 -5.23
CA PRO A 18 -20.01 -10.83 -4.66
C PRO A 18 -19.54 -10.91 -3.20
N VAL A 19 -19.72 -12.03 -2.51
CA VAL A 19 -19.38 -12.17 -1.08
C VAL A 19 -18.10 -12.96 -0.82
N ASN A 20 -17.42 -13.46 -1.85
CA ASN A 20 -16.16 -14.17 -1.66
C ASN A 20 -15.02 -13.18 -1.34
N TYR A 21 -14.37 -13.35 -0.20
CA TYR A 21 -13.29 -12.46 0.25
C TYR A 21 -12.15 -12.33 -0.78
N TYR A 22 -11.71 -13.43 -1.38
CA TYR A 22 -10.63 -13.40 -2.37
C TYR A 22 -11.01 -12.57 -3.60
N ASN A 23 -12.25 -12.69 -4.06
CA ASN A 23 -12.77 -11.91 -5.18
C ASN A 23 -12.86 -10.43 -4.80
N ILE A 24 -13.40 -10.11 -3.63
CA ILE A 24 -13.51 -8.73 -3.12
C ILE A 24 -12.13 -8.09 -3.03
N TYR A 25 -11.15 -8.76 -2.42
CA TYR A 25 -9.78 -8.25 -2.29
C TYR A 25 -9.13 -8.04 -3.67
N LYS A 26 -9.27 -9.02 -4.58
CA LYS A 26 -8.74 -8.92 -5.93
C LYS A 26 -9.36 -7.75 -6.68
N GLN A 27 -10.68 -7.61 -6.64
CA GLN A 27 -11.41 -6.54 -7.30
C GLN A 27 -11.04 -5.17 -6.72
N PHE A 28 -10.91 -5.07 -5.40
CA PHE A 28 -10.43 -3.86 -4.72
C PHE A 28 -9.03 -3.48 -5.20
N SER A 29 -8.07 -4.39 -5.10
CA SER A 29 -6.68 -4.14 -5.51
C SER A 29 -6.57 -3.73 -6.98
N GLN A 30 -7.27 -4.44 -7.87
CA GLN A 30 -7.25 -4.13 -9.31
C GLN A 30 -7.87 -2.76 -9.60
N THR A 31 -9.06 -2.48 -9.06
CA THR A 31 -9.76 -1.21 -9.26
C THR A 31 -8.94 -0.06 -8.70
N HIS A 32 -8.43 -0.19 -7.47
CA HIS A 32 -7.61 0.82 -6.82
C HIS A 32 -6.33 1.12 -7.60
N ASN A 33 -5.60 0.08 -8.03
CA ASN A 33 -4.38 0.25 -8.82
C ASN A 33 -4.66 0.86 -10.20
N GLN A 34 -5.78 0.53 -10.83
CA GLN A 34 -6.19 1.13 -12.09
C GLN A 34 -6.47 2.63 -11.92
N GLN A 35 -7.20 3.02 -10.87
CA GLN A 35 -7.48 4.42 -10.60
C GLN A 35 -6.21 5.20 -10.21
N ARG A 36 -5.29 4.60 -9.46
CA ARG A 36 -4.00 5.24 -9.12
C ARG A 36 -3.11 5.54 -10.32
N ARG A 37 -3.26 4.79 -11.42
CA ARG A 37 -2.56 5.10 -12.69
C ARG A 37 -3.08 6.38 -13.33
N LEU A 38 -4.33 6.74 -13.09
CA LEU A 38 -4.96 7.95 -13.63
C LEU A 38 -4.85 9.12 -12.64
N TYR A 39 -4.99 8.84 -11.35
CA TYR A 39 -4.99 9.81 -10.27
C TYR A 39 -4.00 9.39 -9.19
N ALA A 40 -2.84 10.04 -9.12
CA ALA A 40 -1.74 9.65 -8.23
C ALA A 40 -2.15 9.49 -6.75
N ASN A 41 -3.08 10.33 -6.29
CA ASN A 41 -3.55 10.40 -4.90
C ASN A 41 -4.96 9.80 -4.72
N TRP A 42 -5.32 8.77 -5.49
CA TRP A 42 -6.62 8.12 -5.36
C TRP A 42 -6.77 7.43 -4.00
N PRO A 43 -7.74 7.83 -3.14
CA PRO A 43 -7.87 7.28 -1.80
C PRO A 43 -8.60 5.92 -1.79
N PRO A 44 -8.28 5.01 -0.84
CA PRO A 44 -8.98 3.73 -0.66
C PRO A 44 -10.50 3.88 -0.53
N GLU A 45 -10.97 4.94 0.13
CA GLU A 45 -12.38 5.25 0.32
C GLU A 45 -13.11 5.46 -1.01
N ALA A 46 -12.46 6.03 -2.02
CA ALA A 46 -13.09 6.23 -3.32
C ALA A 46 -13.31 4.89 -4.04
N THR A 47 -12.35 3.96 -3.95
CA THR A 47 -12.52 2.59 -4.45
C THR A 47 -13.62 1.85 -3.69
N ARG A 48 -13.69 2.03 -2.36
CA ARG A 48 -14.75 1.45 -1.52
C ARG A 48 -16.14 1.85 -2.03
N HIS A 49 -16.37 3.14 -2.32
CA HIS A 49 -17.65 3.61 -2.85
C HIS A 49 -17.96 3.01 -4.23
N GLN A 50 -16.95 2.87 -5.10
CA GLN A 50 -17.13 2.23 -6.40
C GLN A 50 -17.60 0.77 -6.25
N LEU A 51 -16.98 0.00 -5.36
CA LEU A 51 -17.36 -1.40 -5.13
C LEU A 51 -18.73 -1.54 -4.47
N ILE A 52 -19.11 -0.62 -3.57
CA ILE A 52 -20.47 -0.59 -3.01
C ILE A 52 -21.50 -0.35 -4.12
N ASN A 53 -21.24 0.62 -5.01
CA ASN A 53 -22.13 0.89 -6.14
C ASN A 53 -22.22 -0.30 -7.09
N GLU A 54 -21.09 -0.95 -7.36
CA GLU A 54 -21.05 -2.15 -8.21
C GLU A 54 -21.81 -3.32 -7.58
N TYR A 55 -21.71 -3.52 -6.26
CA TYR A 55 -22.51 -4.51 -5.55
C TYR A 55 -24.01 -4.28 -5.77
N TRP A 56 -24.51 -3.06 -5.55
CA TRP A 56 -25.93 -2.75 -5.70
C TRP A 56 -26.40 -2.85 -7.16
N ASN A 57 -25.56 -2.45 -8.11
CA ASN A 57 -25.85 -2.62 -9.53
C ASN A 57 -25.97 -4.11 -9.89
N ASN A 58 -25.06 -4.96 -9.41
CA ASN A 58 -25.11 -6.41 -9.61
C ASN A 58 -26.37 -7.02 -8.97
N THR A 59 -26.79 -6.54 -7.81
CA THR A 59 -28.06 -6.93 -7.19
C THR A 59 -29.27 -6.62 -8.07
N ILE A 60 -29.31 -5.43 -8.67
CA ILE A 60 -30.39 -5.04 -9.60
C ILE A 60 -30.39 -5.96 -10.82
N TRP A 61 -29.23 -6.19 -11.44
CA TRP A 61 -29.11 -7.09 -12.59
C TRP A 61 -29.53 -8.52 -12.28
N HIS A 62 -29.10 -9.05 -11.13
CA HIS A 62 -29.50 -10.37 -10.68
C HIS A 62 -31.02 -10.47 -10.53
N TYR A 63 -31.64 -9.47 -9.89
CA TYR A 63 -33.09 -9.40 -9.75
C TYR A 63 -33.82 -9.30 -11.11
N LEU A 64 -33.38 -8.41 -12.00
CA LEU A 64 -33.96 -8.25 -13.33
C LEU A 64 -33.88 -9.52 -14.16
N LEU A 65 -32.77 -10.26 -14.05
CA LEU A 65 -32.58 -11.53 -14.75
C LEU A 65 -33.56 -12.60 -14.24
N LEU A 66 -33.79 -12.69 -12.92
CA LEU A 66 -34.79 -13.60 -12.37
C LEU A 66 -36.20 -13.30 -12.90
N ILE A 67 -36.62 -12.04 -12.86
CA ILE A 67 -37.92 -11.61 -13.40
C ILE A 67 -38.00 -11.87 -14.90
N GLY A 68 -36.95 -11.52 -15.65
CA GLY A 68 -36.89 -11.72 -17.10
C GLY A 68 -37.08 -13.19 -17.50
N ILE A 69 -36.41 -14.11 -16.81
CA ILE A 69 -36.58 -15.55 -17.04
C ILE A 69 -38.01 -15.99 -16.72
N SER A 70 -38.57 -15.56 -15.58
CA SER A 70 -39.94 -15.90 -15.20
C SER A 70 -40.98 -15.42 -16.21
N VAL A 71 -40.85 -14.17 -16.68
CA VAL A 71 -41.76 -13.59 -17.68
C VAL A 71 -41.69 -14.35 -19.00
N VAL A 72 -40.48 -14.57 -19.54
CA VAL A 72 -40.30 -15.28 -20.81
C VAL A 72 -40.85 -16.70 -20.76
N SER A 73 -40.78 -17.36 -19.59
CA SER A 73 -41.25 -18.74 -19.43
C SER A 73 -42.78 -18.86 -19.40
N VAL A 74 -43.47 -17.85 -18.87
CA VAL A 74 -44.94 -17.91 -18.65
C VAL A 74 -45.71 -17.16 -19.74
N PHE A 75 -45.11 -16.14 -20.35
CA PHE A 75 -45.75 -15.28 -21.34
C PHE A 75 -46.48 -16.01 -22.49
N PRO A 76 -45.94 -17.08 -23.11
CA PRO A 76 -46.61 -17.80 -24.20
C PRO A 76 -47.94 -18.46 -23.81
N PHE A 77 -48.16 -18.67 -22.51
CA PHE A 77 -49.35 -19.31 -21.96
C PHE A 77 -50.37 -18.29 -21.41
N SER A 78 -50.08 -16.99 -21.55
CA SER A 78 -50.98 -15.93 -21.08
C SER A 78 -52.15 -15.75 -22.04
N GLY A 79 -53.38 -15.89 -21.53
CA GLY A 79 -54.60 -15.65 -22.30
C GLY A 79 -54.88 -14.17 -22.59
N ASP A 80 -54.42 -13.28 -21.70
CA ASP A 80 -54.43 -11.83 -21.88
C ASP A 80 -53.03 -11.27 -21.55
N PRO A 81 -52.22 -10.96 -22.58
CA PRO A 81 -50.87 -10.43 -22.40
C PRO A 81 -50.84 -9.10 -21.63
N THR A 82 -51.87 -8.26 -21.76
CA THR A 82 -51.89 -6.92 -21.14
C THR A 82 -52.10 -7.04 -19.63
N ALA A 83 -53.12 -7.81 -19.22
CA ALA A 83 -53.38 -8.09 -17.81
C ALA A 83 -52.20 -8.84 -17.15
N PHE A 84 -51.57 -9.77 -17.89
CA PHE A 84 -50.37 -10.48 -17.43
C PHE A 84 -49.18 -9.54 -17.19
N LEU A 85 -48.87 -8.63 -18.12
CA LEU A 85 -47.77 -7.68 -17.94
C LEU A 85 -48.03 -6.72 -16.78
N PHE A 86 -49.26 -6.21 -16.64
CA PHE A 86 -49.62 -5.31 -15.55
C PHE A 86 -49.47 -5.98 -14.17
N SER A 87 -50.03 -7.19 -14.02
CA SER A 87 -49.90 -7.97 -12.77
C SER A 87 -48.45 -8.35 -12.47
N THR A 88 -47.67 -8.69 -13.50
CA THR A 88 -46.24 -8.99 -13.37
C THR A 88 -45.45 -7.79 -12.85
N VAL A 89 -45.70 -6.57 -13.36
CA VAL A 89 -45.01 -5.36 -12.90
C VAL A 89 -45.34 -5.05 -11.43
N LEU A 90 -46.60 -5.18 -11.02
CA LEU A 90 -46.98 -4.98 -9.63
C LEU A 90 -46.32 -6.01 -8.71
N LEU A 91 -46.37 -7.29 -9.07
CA LEU A 91 -45.77 -8.37 -8.29
C LEU A 91 -44.25 -8.23 -8.23
N SER A 92 -43.61 -7.81 -9.31
CA SER A 92 -42.16 -7.63 -9.36
C SER A 92 -41.72 -6.56 -8.36
N ILE A 93 -42.37 -5.38 -8.33
CA ILE A 93 -42.07 -4.32 -7.35
C ILE A 93 -42.14 -4.84 -5.91
N VAL A 94 -43.21 -5.56 -5.56
CA VAL A 94 -43.37 -6.14 -4.21
C VAL A 94 -42.27 -7.15 -3.91
N LEU A 95 -41.95 -8.04 -4.86
CA LEU A 95 -40.90 -9.03 -4.71
C LEU A 95 -39.52 -8.41 -4.59
N TYR A 96 -39.25 -7.32 -5.31
CA TYR A 96 -37.99 -6.58 -5.21
C TYR A 96 -37.81 -6.02 -3.79
N LEU A 97 -38.84 -5.37 -3.25
CA LEU A 97 -38.78 -4.83 -1.89
C LEU A 97 -38.54 -5.95 -0.87
N PHE A 98 -39.26 -7.06 -0.99
CA PHE A 98 -39.06 -8.21 -0.11
C PHE A 98 -37.63 -8.76 -0.19
N LEU A 99 -37.11 -9.03 -1.39
CA LEU A 99 -35.74 -9.54 -1.59
C LEU A 99 -34.68 -8.53 -1.14
N HIS A 100 -34.90 -7.25 -1.40
CA HIS A 100 -34.01 -6.17 -0.99
C HIS A 100 -33.80 -6.18 0.53
N TYR A 101 -34.88 -6.19 1.31
CA TYR A 101 -34.76 -6.12 2.77
C TYR A 101 -34.33 -7.45 3.41
N THR A 102 -34.79 -8.59 2.89
CA THR A 102 -34.56 -9.89 3.53
C THR A 102 -33.24 -10.54 3.13
N VAL A 103 -32.84 -10.40 1.85
CA VAL A 103 -31.67 -11.06 1.28
C VAL A 103 -30.57 -10.04 1.02
N TYR A 104 -30.76 -9.13 0.07
CA TYR A 104 -29.67 -8.31 -0.45
C TYR A 104 -29.06 -7.39 0.61
N ARG A 105 -29.89 -6.64 1.33
CA ARG A 105 -29.42 -5.78 2.41
C ARG A 105 -28.76 -6.57 3.53
N ARG A 106 -29.31 -7.74 3.87
CA ARG A 106 -28.75 -8.60 4.92
C ARG A 106 -27.36 -9.12 4.54
N VAL A 107 -27.21 -9.62 3.31
CA VAL A 107 -25.94 -10.09 2.76
C VAL A 107 -24.94 -8.95 2.64
N PHE A 108 -25.38 -7.77 2.17
CA PHE A 108 -24.55 -6.57 2.10
C PHE A 108 -23.96 -6.22 3.47
N SER A 109 -24.80 -6.10 4.49
CA SER A 109 -24.38 -5.65 5.81
C SER A 109 -23.61 -6.71 6.60
N ARG A 110 -23.95 -8.01 6.44
CA ARG A 110 -23.34 -9.08 7.25
C ARG A 110 -22.12 -9.72 6.61
N GLU A 111 -22.02 -9.69 5.29
CA GLU A 111 -20.95 -10.40 4.59
C GLU A 111 -20.10 -9.48 3.73
N PHE A 112 -20.71 -8.79 2.78
CA PHE A 112 -19.96 -7.99 1.81
C PHE A 112 -19.18 -6.86 2.49
N MET A 113 -19.87 -6.04 3.29
CA MET A 113 -19.24 -4.88 3.93
C MET A 113 -18.09 -5.29 4.87
N PRO A 114 -18.26 -6.21 5.83
CA PRO A 114 -17.15 -6.63 6.68
C PRO A 114 -15.95 -7.15 5.87
N LYS A 115 -16.19 -7.97 4.85
CA LYS A 115 -15.12 -8.52 4.00
C LYS A 115 -14.43 -7.43 3.17
N LEU A 116 -15.16 -6.43 2.70
CA LEU A 116 -14.61 -5.27 2.00
C LEU A 116 -13.74 -4.42 2.93
N GLU A 117 -14.19 -4.12 4.14
CA GLU A 117 -13.39 -3.38 5.13
C GLU A 117 -12.12 -4.15 5.51
N THR A 118 -12.22 -5.48 5.71
CA THR A 118 -11.04 -6.33 5.93
C THR A 118 -10.08 -6.30 4.73
N ALA A 119 -10.60 -6.31 3.50
CA ALA A 119 -9.77 -6.25 2.30
C ALA A 119 -9.03 -4.92 2.17
N ILE A 120 -9.69 -3.81 2.50
CA ILE A 120 -9.09 -2.47 2.56
C ILE A 120 -7.99 -2.43 3.61
N ALA A 121 -8.28 -2.84 4.85
CA ALA A 121 -7.30 -2.85 5.93
C ALA A 121 -6.07 -3.73 5.59
N THR A 122 -6.30 -4.89 5.00
CA THR A 122 -5.22 -5.79 4.55
C THR A 122 -4.37 -5.17 3.45
N TYR A 123 -4.98 -4.41 2.53
CA TYR A 123 -4.25 -3.71 1.48
C TYR A 123 -3.39 -2.58 2.06
N GLU A 124 -3.94 -1.75 2.94
CA GLU A 124 -3.22 -0.65 3.58
C GLU A 124 -2.05 -1.16 4.45
N ASP A 125 -2.26 -2.23 5.21
CA ASP A 125 -1.21 -2.85 6.02
C ASP A 125 -0.07 -3.40 5.13
N ARG A 126 -0.42 -3.97 3.97
CA ARG A 126 0.56 -4.40 2.98
C ARG A 126 1.36 -3.22 2.41
N GLU A 127 0.72 -2.09 2.11
CA GLU A 127 1.44 -0.90 1.64
C GLU A 127 2.36 -0.32 2.73
N ARG A 128 1.87 -0.23 3.97
CA ARG A 128 2.68 0.24 5.10
C ARG A 128 3.87 -0.67 5.36
N SER A 129 3.66 -1.99 5.38
CA SER A 129 4.76 -2.94 5.58
C SER A 129 5.78 -2.91 4.44
N GLN A 130 5.38 -2.63 3.20
CA GLN A 130 6.31 -2.40 2.09
C GLN A 130 7.14 -1.13 2.30
N LEU A 131 6.51 -0.03 2.72
CA LEU A 131 7.21 1.21 3.06
C LEU A 131 8.18 1.01 4.24
N GLU A 132 7.78 0.25 5.26
CA GLU A 132 8.64 -0.09 6.39
C GLU A 132 9.82 -0.96 5.98
N LYS A 133 9.63 -1.94 5.11
CA LYS A 133 10.73 -2.73 4.53
C LYS A 133 11.70 -1.84 3.77
N CYS A 134 11.19 -0.98 2.88
CA CYS A 134 12.04 -0.01 2.17
C CYS A 134 12.82 0.90 3.12
N LYS A 135 12.22 1.30 4.25
CA LYS A 135 12.89 2.09 5.29
C LYS A 135 13.92 1.29 6.09
N GLN A 136 13.66 0.01 6.36
CA GLN A 136 14.59 -0.88 7.05
C GLN A 136 15.80 -1.24 6.18
N ASP A 137 15.60 -1.35 4.86
CA ASP A 137 16.67 -1.64 3.90
C ASP A 137 17.54 -0.39 3.59
N GLN A 138 17.08 0.81 3.95
CA GLN A 138 17.87 2.03 3.82
C GLN A 138 18.96 2.10 4.89
N LEU A 139 20.15 2.53 4.47
CA LEU A 139 21.26 2.84 5.37
C LEU A 139 20.84 3.90 6.39
N SER A 140 21.38 3.80 7.61
CA SER A 140 21.18 4.85 8.61
C SER A 140 21.66 6.22 8.10
N ASN A 141 21.03 7.29 8.56
CA ASN A 141 21.43 8.66 8.20
C ASN A 141 22.94 8.89 8.41
N ARG A 142 23.49 8.36 9.51
CA ARG A 142 24.91 8.45 9.81
C ARG A 142 25.75 7.68 8.80
N ALA A 143 25.39 6.44 8.45
CA ALA A 143 26.08 5.67 7.43
C ALA A 143 26.07 6.40 6.07
N LEU A 144 24.96 7.05 5.69
CA LEU A 144 24.89 7.88 4.48
C LEU A 144 25.86 9.06 4.52
N VAL A 145 25.92 9.79 5.64
CA VAL A 145 26.86 10.92 5.80
C VAL A 145 28.32 10.42 5.83
N LEU A 146 28.60 9.27 6.45
CA LEU A 146 29.93 8.65 6.46
C LEU A 146 30.38 8.26 5.05
N LEU A 147 29.49 7.66 4.25
CA LEU A 147 29.79 7.33 2.85
C LEU A 147 30.09 8.60 2.05
N TYR A 148 29.29 9.66 2.20
CA TYR A 148 29.56 10.92 1.53
C TYR A 148 30.89 11.54 1.98
N TYR A 149 31.20 11.51 3.28
CA TYR A 149 32.49 11.94 3.82
C TYR A 149 33.65 11.20 3.15
N VAL A 150 33.54 9.88 3.03
CA VAL A 150 34.56 9.06 2.37
C VAL A 150 34.74 9.49 0.91
N PHE A 151 33.65 9.65 0.15
CA PHE A 151 33.73 10.13 -1.24
C PHE A 151 34.30 11.54 -1.35
N ASP A 152 33.91 12.47 -0.49
CA ASP A 152 34.42 13.84 -0.45
C ASP A 152 35.93 13.90 -0.21
N LYS A 153 36.43 13.08 0.72
CA LYS A 153 37.86 13.05 1.08
C LYS A 153 38.71 12.32 0.05
N THR A 154 38.23 11.19 -0.45
CA THR A 154 38.96 10.41 -1.46
C THR A 154 38.99 11.08 -2.83
N SER A 155 37.92 11.79 -3.21
CA SER A 155 37.89 12.63 -4.42
C SER A 155 38.68 13.93 -4.29
N LYS A 156 39.18 14.25 -3.08
CA LYS A 156 39.84 15.53 -2.75
C LYS A 156 38.97 16.78 -2.95
N ALA A 157 37.65 16.62 -3.09
CA ALA A 157 36.72 17.73 -3.22
C ALA A 157 36.70 18.61 -1.96
N ASN A 158 36.81 18.00 -0.77
CA ASN A 158 36.85 18.68 0.53
C ASN A 158 35.71 19.68 0.75
N TYR A 159 34.54 19.41 0.18
CA TYR A 159 33.36 20.25 0.25
C TYR A 159 32.62 20.09 1.58
N LEU A 160 32.66 18.90 2.18
CA LEU A 160 31.82 18.56 3.32
C LEU A 160 32.26 19.33 4.59
N ALA A 161 31.32 20.05 5.19
CA ALA A 161 31.51 20.82 6.43
C ALA A 161 30.23 20.80 7.30
N PRO A 162 30.33 20.98 8.64
CA PRO A 162 29.18 21.03 9.54
C PRO A 162 28.40 22.36 9.41
N SER A 163 27.72 22.52 8.27
CA SER A 163 27.00 23.74 7.88
C SER A 163 25.59 23.42 7.37
N ASP A 164 24.67 24.37 7.49
CA ASP A 164 23.31 24.23 6.98
C ASP A 164 23.30 23.99 5.46
N LYS A 165 24.21 24.63 4.72
CA LYS A 165 24.38 24.43 3.28
C LYS A 165 24.69 22.98 2.91
N CYS A 166 25.56 22.31 3.68
CA CYS A 166 25.87 20.90 3.44
C CYS A 166 24.72 19.98 3.85
N ALA A 167 24.05 20.29 4.97
CA ALA A 167 22.87 19.55 5.41
C ALA A 167 21.74 19.62 4.36
N ASP A 168 21.50 20.78 3.77
CA ASP A 168 20.52 20.98 2.69
C ASP A 168 20.91 20.24 1.41
N LEU A 169 22.20 20.20 1.05
CA LEU A 169 22.67 19.44 -0.11
C LEU A 169 22.42 17.94 0.08
N LEU A 170 22.84 17.39 1.22
CA LEU A 170 22.68 15.97 1.51
C LEU A 170 21.20 15.60 1.73
N HIS A 171 20.38 16.52 2.23
CA HIS A 171 18.92 16.35 2.27
C HIS A 171 18.36 16.14 0.87
N LYS A 172 18.78 16.95 -0.11
CA LYS A 172 18.37 16.81 -1.51
C LYS A 172 18.86 15.50 -2.14
N LEU A 173 20.03 15.00 -1.73
CA LEU A 173 20.60 13.76 -2.26
C LEU A 173 19.96 12.50 -1.66
N TYR A 174 19.66 12.51 -0.36
CA TYR A 174 19.24 11.32 0.38
C TYR A 174 17.78 11.34 0.85
N GLY A 175 17.07 12.47 0.74
CA GLY A 175 15.70 12.61 1.22
C GLY A 175 15.57 12.62 2.76
N VAL A 176 16.69 12.72 3.48
CA VAL A 176 16.75 12.69 4.96
C VAL A 176 16.61 14.11 5.52
N SER A 177 15.96 14.26 6.68
CA SER A 177 15.81 15.57 7.37
C SER A 177 17.14 16.34 7.49
N PRO A 178 17.20 17.63 7.07
CA PRO A 178 18.40 18.46 7.19
C PRO A 178 18.92 18.54 8.63
N LYS A 179 18.02 18.61 9.62
CA LYS A 179 18.39 18.64 11.04
C LYS A 179 19.11 17.37 11.48
N GLY A 180 18.64 16.21 11.02
CA GLY A 180 19.28 14.92 11.28
C GLY A 180 20.69 14.88 10.69
N ILE A 181 20.83 15.26 9.42
CA ILE A 181 22.12 15.30 8.73
C ILE A 181 23.10 16.25 9.42
N LYS A 182 22.65 17.45 9.80
CA LYS A 182 23.50 18.43 10.50
C LYS A 182 24.05 17.87 11.81
N ASN A 183 23.23 17.15 12.57
CA ASN A 183 23.68 16.50 13.81
C ASN A 183 24.76 15.44 13.52
N GLU A 184 24.61 14.66 12.45
CA GLU A 184 25.61 13.66 12.06
C GLU A 184 26.91 14.31 11.54
N LEU A 185 26.82 15.39 10.76
CA LEU A 185 27.99 16.18 10.37
C LEU A 185 28.69 16.80 11.58
N ASP A 186 27.94 17.30 12.54
CA ASP A 186 28.50 17.82 13.79
C ASP A 186 29.27 16.73 14.54
N LEU A 187 28.74 15.51 14.63
CA LEU A 187 29.48 14.38 15.23
C LEU A 187 30.75 14.04 14.44
N ILE A 188 30.71 14.10 13.11
CA ILE A 188 31.87 13.81 12.25
C ILE A 188 32.94 14.91 12.30
N TYR A 189 32.62 16.16 12.61
CA TYR A 189 33.61 17.25 12.53
C TYR A 189 33.95 17.88 13.89
N LYS A 190 33.08 17.80 14.89
CA LYS A 190 33.22 18.50 16.17
C LYS A 190 33.64 17.53 17.29
N LYS A 191 34.88 17.65 17.74
CA LYS A 191 35.47 16.79 18.79
C LYS A 191 34.71 16.85 20.11
N ASP A 192 34.24 18.03 20.51
CA ASP A 192 33.47 18.25 21.74
C ASP A 192 32.12 17.50 21.73
N LYS A 193 31.52 17.31 20.55
CA LYS A 193 30.29 16.53 20.40
C LYS A 193 30.55 15.04 20.55
N ARG A 194 31.67 14.53 20.02
CA ARG A 194 32.07 13.11 20.18
C ARG A 194 32.41 12.77 21.63
N ALA A 195 33.09 13.66 22.33
CA ALA A 195 33.48 13.46 23.72
C ALA A 195 32.28 13.36 24.69
N LYS A 196 31.11 13.88 24.30
CA LYS A 196 29.87 13.87 25.08
C LYS A 196 28.93 12.72 24.70
N LEU A 197 29.38 11.78 23.87
CA LEU A 197 28.56 10.63 23.50
C LEU A 197 28.35 9.70 24.69
N GLU A 198 27.09 9.38 24.96
CA GLU A 198 26.71 8.38 25.95
C GLU A 198 26.99 6.96 25.42
N SER A 199 27.14 5.99 26.32
CA SER A 199 27.45 4.59 25.99
C SER A 199 26.51 3.98 24.94
N ARG A 200 25.20 4.23 25.05
CA ARG A 200 24.21 3.79 24.05
C ARG A 200 24.47 4.37 22.66
N HIS A 201 24.78 5.67 22.59
CA HIS A 201 25.03 6.35 21.33
C HIS A 201 26.36 5.90 20.69
N ILE A 202 27.36 5.51 21.50
CA ILE A 202 28.61 4.93 20.99
C ILE A 202 28.33 3.63 20.21
N VAL A 203 27.48 2.75 20.74
CA VAL A 203 27.09 1.50 20.06
C VAL A 203 26.38 1.79 18.73
N GLU A 204 25.47 2.77 18.71
CA GLU A 204 24.78 3.18 17.48
C GLU A 204 25.74 3.80 16.45
N VAL A 205 26.77 4.52 16.90
CA VAL A 205 27.83 5.05 16.03
C VAL A 205 28.63 3.90 15.43
N SER A 206 29.14 2.97 16.24
CA SER A 206 29.88 1.79 15.76
C SER A 206 29.09 0.99 14.73
N LYS A 207 27.79 0.75 14.98
CA LYS A 207 26.91 0.09 14.01
C LYS A 207 26.83 0.84 12.67
N SER A 208 26.79 2.17 12.71
CA SER A 208 26.73 2.99 11.48
C SER A 208 28.05 2.93 10.69
N PHE A 209 29.19 2.81 11.38
CA PHE A 209 30.48 2.57 10.74
C PHE A 209 30.51 1.19 10.08
N GLU A 210 30.05 0.14 10.76
CA GLU A 210 29.92 -1.20 10.19
C GLU A 210 29.02 -1.24 8.94
N GLU A 211 27.88 -0.53 8.96
CA GLU A 211 27.01 -0.37 7.81
C GLU A 211 27.75 0.26 6.62
N ALA A 212 28.50 1.34 6.86
CA ALA A 212 29.28 2.00 5.82
C ALA A 212 30.46 1.13 5.31
N TYR A 213 31.14 0.38 6.18
CA TYR A 213 32.18 -0.56 5.76
C TYR A 213 31.64 -1.62 4.83
N LYS A 214 30.50 -2.26 5.17
CA LYS A 214 29.88 -3.29 4.31
C LYS A 214 29.64 -2.78 2.89
N VAL A 215 29.19 -1.53 2.75
CA VAL A 215 28.99 -0.91 1.43
C VAL A 215 30.32 -0.73 0.70
N LEU A 216 31.33 -0.15 1.36
CA LEU A 216 32.65 0.10 0.76
C LEU A 216 33.39 -1.20 0.39
N GLU A 217 33.27 -2.24 1.21
CA GLU A 217 33.79 -3.58 0.96
C GLU A 217 33.10 -4.22 -0.24
N THR A 218 31.77 -4.11 -0.33
CA THR A 218 31.00 -4.59 -1.48
C THR A 218 31.41 -3.88 -2.77
N MET A 219 31.69 -2.58 -2.69
CA MET A 219 32.22 -1.77 -3.80
C MET A 219 33.71 -2.03 -4.09
N GLN A 220 34.40 -2.84 -3.27
CA GLN A 220 35.85 -3.06 -3.34
C GLN A 220 36.66 -1.75 -3.28
N PHE A 221 36.19 -0.76 -2.52
CA PHE A 221 36.80 0.57 -2.47
C PHE A 221 37.80 0.71 -1.31
N GLU A 222 39.01 0.19 -1.51
CA GLU A 222 40.05 0.12 -0.47
C GLU A 222 40.44 1.48 0.14
N ASP A 223 40.60 2.51 -0.70
CA ASP A 223 40.94 3.86 -0.24
C ASP A 223 39.83 4.44 0.63
N GLY A 224 38.58 4.13 0.29
CA GLY A 224 37.43 4.50 1.10
C GLY A 224 37.44 3.83 2.47
N ILE A 225 37.77 2.54 2.52
CA ILE A 225 37.88 1.78 3.79
C ILE A 225 39.00 2.37 4.66
N LYS A 226 40.17 2.68 4.09
CA LYS A 226 41.27 3.34 4.82
C LYS A 226 40.86 4.70 5.37
N CYS A 227 40.15 5.50 4.56
CA CYS A 227 39.63 6.79 4.97
C CYS A 227 38.65 6.65 6.14
N LEU A 228 37.70 5.71 6.05
CA LEU A 228 36.70 5.50 7.09
C LEU A 228 37.35 5.02 8.41
N LYS A 229 38.34 4.11 8.35
CA LYS A 229 39.14 3.68 9.51
C LYS A 229 39.83 4.84 10.20
N SER A 230 40.41 5.76 9.44
CA SER A 230 41.06 6.95 10.01
C SER A 230 40.09 7.88 10.75
N LEU A 231 38.82 7.91 10.32
CA LEU A 231 37.77 8.70 10.97
C LEU A 231 37.27 8.00 12.24
N GLU A 232 37.01 6.69 12.16
CA GLU A 232 36.51 5.87 13.28
C GLU A 232 37.45 5.91 14.49
N GLN A 233 38.77 5.90 14.27
CA GLN A 233 39.77 6.01 15.33
C GLN A 233 39.65 7.29 16.19
N GLN A 234 38.92 8.28 15.70
CA GLN A 234 38.70 9.53 16.42
C GLN A 234 37.41 9.54 17.25
N PHE A 235 36.67 8.43 17.28
CA PHE A 235 35.49 8.23 18.12
C PHE A 235 35.86 7.44 19.39
N PRO A 236 35.16 7.67 20.51
CA PRO A 236 35.29 6.84 21.70
C PRO A 236 34.97 5.38 21.36
N ARG A 237 35.77 4.44 21.87
CA ARG A 237 35.46 3.02 21.74
C ARG A 237 34.45 2.60 22.81
N PRO A 238 33.52 1.68 22.50
CA PRO A 238 32.67 1.06 23.50
C PRO A 238 33.50 0.29 24.54
#